data_AF-A0A2S8RPU2-F1
#
_entry.id   AF-A0A2S8RPU2-F1
#
_cell.length_a   1.000
_cell.length_b   1.000
_cell.length_c   1.000
_cell.angle_alpha   90.00
_cell.angle_beta   90.00
_cell.angle_gamma   90.00
#
_symmetry.space_group_name_H-M   'P 1'
#
loop_
_entity.id
_entity.type
_entity.pdbx_description
1 polymer ?
#
loop_
_entity_poly.entity_id
_entity_poly.type
_entity_poly.pdbx_seq_one_letter_code
_entity_poly.pdbx_strand_id
1 'polypeptide(L)'
;MKKLFLVCALITSICGCAVNTATLTRDQVAAKVAVKVGYAGCNGCNMVRTYVAPRLYKQQFVNDPDFHGWLDLNLQLASTNYNTAGHAQAYRIVAGVIANGGFMDAWMTHVPGDSQDRCPSDAEVEHGYHGFHTGNGIEFWLVKDDGTYVPLGHVADSNGETIKDLECFSNVGSGASWTQMIAVPAKVVEEAWRQNRGIRIFAGRALTRYESTSDGYNPVAVAHTVRKGLMLEFSPDYLGGFEDGLKRLGAGTPAAQ
;
A
#
# COMPACT_ATOMS: atom_id res chain seq x y z
N MET A 1 -9.87 -5.07 -67.43
CA MET A 1 -10.59 -5.51 -66.22
C MET A 1 -9.64 -6.27 -65.29
N LYS A 2 -9.20 -5.64 -64.20
CA LYS A 2 -9.16 -6.18 -62.81
C LYS A 2 -8.37 -5.17 -61.97
N LYS A 3 -9.11 -4.51 -61.07
CA LYS A 3 -8.64 -3.55 -60.08
C LYS A 3 -7.80 -4.31 -59.05
N LEU A 4 -6.57 -3.90 -58.80
CA LEU A 4 -5.80 -4.31 -57.62
C LEU A 4 -5.80 -3.11 -56.67
N PHE A 5 -6.75 -3.20 -55.74
CA PHE A 5 -6.87 -2.34 -54.57
C PHE A 5 -5.73 -2.65 -53.58
N LEU A 6 -5.24 -1.58 -52.96
CA LEU A 6 -4.93 -1.45 -51.52
C LEU A 6 -4.09 -2.56 -50.86
N VAL A 7 -2.94 -2.20 -50.28
CA VAL A 7 -2.76 -2.11 -48.81
C VAL A 7 -1.43 -1.37 -48.59
N CYS A 8 -1.48 -0.04 -48.49
CA CYS A 8 -0.52 0.70 -47.68
C CYS A 8 -0.85 0.39 -46.23
N ALA A 9 -0.27 -0.69 -45.69
CA ALA A 9 -0.27 -0.92 -44.26
C ALA A 9 0.69 0.10 -43.65
N LEU A 10 0.10 1.25 -43.35
CA LEU A 10 0.58 2.25 -42.41
C LEU A 10 1.11 1.49 -41.19
N ILE A 11 2.43 1.45 -41.04
CA ILE A 11 3.09 1.10 -39.79
C ILE A 11 2.76 2.27 -38.87
N THR A 12 1.55 2.27 -38.31
CA THR A 12 1.19 3.09 -37.16
C THR A 12 2.00 2.52 -36.01
N SER A 13 3.22 3.04 -35.89
CA SER A 13 3.73 3.60 -34.65
C SER A 13 2.81 3.31 -33.47
N ILE A 14 2.93 2.10 -32.90
CA ILE A 14 2.56 1.86 -31.52
C ILE A 14 3.63 2.58 -30.73
N CYS A 15 3.51 3.92 -30.67
CA CYS A 15 3.95 4.67 -29.52
C CYS A 15 3.07 4.14 -28.39
N GLY A 16 3.50 3.02 -27.80
CA GLY A 16 3.21 2.80 -26.41
C GLY A 16 3.72 4.07 -25.75
N CYS A 17 2.80 4.92 -25.30
CA CYS A 17 3.13 5.92 -24.32
C CYS A 17 3.76 5.13 -23.19
N ALA A 18 5.09 5.07 -23.15
CA ALA A 18 5.81 4.80 -21.93
C ALA A 18 5.23 5.85 -20.99
N VAL A 19 4.32 5.43 -20.12
CA VAL A 19 3.80 6.27 -19.06
C VAL A 19 5.06 6.57 -18.28
N ASN A 20 5.60 7.76 -18.51
CA ASN A 20 6.93 8.12 -18.06
C ASN A 20 6.80 8.19 -16.53
N THR A 21 7.08 7.10 -15.84
CA THR A 21 7.16 7.01 -14.38
C THR A 21 8.45 7.69 -13.92
N ALA A 22 8.72 8.88 -14.45
CA ALA A 22 9.84 9.69 -14.03
C ALA A 22 9.61 10.02 -12.56
N THR A 23 10.64 9.78 -11.75
CA THR A 23 10.61 10.09 -10.32
C THR A 23 10.24 11.56 -10.16
N LEU A 24 9.24 11.84 -9.32
CA LEU A 24 8.79 13.21 -9.09
C LEU A 24 9.92 14.01 -8.44
N THR A 25 10.22 15.17 -9.00
CA THR A 25 11.17 16.12 -8.40
C THR A 25 10.62 16.69 -7.09
N ARG A 26 11.51 17.18 -6.24
CA ARG A 26 11.17 17.83 -4.96
C ARG A 26 10.09 18.90 -5.11
N ASP A 27 10.24 19.81 -6.06
CA ASP A 27 9.30 20.91 -6.29
C ASP A 27 7.92 20.42 -6.78
N GLN A 28 7.91 19.40 -7.63
CA GLN A 28 6.66 18.80 -8.10
C GLN A 28 5.90 18.13 -6.96
N VAL A 29 6.61 17.49 -6.01
CA VAL A 29 5.97 16.91 -4.83
C VAL A 29 5.44 18.02 -3.92
N ALA A 30 6.25 19.03 -3.60
CA ALA A 30 5.86 20.16 -2.74
C ALA A 30 4.63 20.92 -3.24
N ALA A 31 4.57 21.17 -4.55
CA ALA A 31 3.44 21.83 -5.20
C ALA A 31 2.15 21.01 -5.15
N LYS A 32 2.26 19.67 -5.13
CA LYS A 32 1.13 18.72 -5.15
C LYS A 32 0.69 18.25 -3.76
N VAL A 33 1.39 18.62 -2.69
CA VAL A 33 0.90 18.36 -1.33
C VAL A 33 -0.42 19.10 -1.15
N ALA A 34 -1.45 18.33 -0.79
CA ALA A 34 -2.81 18.82 -0.59
C ALA A 34 -3.25 18.62 0.86
N VAL A 35 -4.05 19.55 1.37
CA VAL A 35 -4.71 19.41 2.67
C VAL A 35 -6.13 18.87 2.47
N LYS A 36 -6.45 17.81 3.17
CA LYS A 36 -7.82 17.31 3.34
C LYS A 36 -8.29 17.68 4.73
N VAL A 37 -9.40 18.42 4.80
CA VAL A 37 -10.00 18.90 6.05
C VAL A 37 -11.33 18.20 6.28
N GLY A 38 -11.45 17.46 7.38
CA GLY A 38 -12.71 16.86 7.85
C GLY A 38 -13.56 16.09 6.82
N TYR A 39 -14.75 15.67 7.25
CA TYR A 39 -15.84 15.21 6.40
C TYR A 39 -17.16 15.81 6.92
N ALA A 40 -18.19 15.86 6.06
CA ALA A 40 -19.47 16.46 6.44
C ALA A 40 -20.13 15.67 7.57
N GLY A 41 -20.60 16.36 8.63
CA GLY A 41 -21.34 15.77 9.75
C GLY A 41 -20.54 15.48 11.03
N CYS A 42 -19.22 15.74 11.06
CA CYS A 42 -18.39 15.50 12.23
C CYS A 42 -18.15 16.76 13.08
N ASN A 43 -18.50 16.70 14.37
CA ASN A 43 -18.21 17.76 15.35
C ASN A 43 -16.70 17.87 15.61
N GLY A 44 -16.11 19.06 15.40
CA GLY A 44 -14.67 19.30 15.61
C GLY A 44 -13.76 18.84 14.46
N CYS A 45 -14.33 18.32 13.36
CA CYS A 45 -13.55 17.91 12.18
C CYS A 45 -12.88 19.07 11.42
N ASN A 46 -13.23 20.32 11.73
CA ASN A 46 -12.47 21.50 11.30
C ASN A 46 -11.05 21.54 11.88
N MET A 47 -10.79 20.81 12.97
CA MET A 47 -9.47 20.65 13.58
C MET A 47 -8.68 19.48 13.00
N VAL A 48 -9.35 18.53 12.32
CA VAL A 48 -8.68 17.37 11.69
C VAL A 48 -8.10 17.81 10.35
N ARG A 49 -6.78 17.71 10.24
CA ARG A 49 -6.04 18.05 9.02
C ARG A 49 -5.16 16.88 8.62
N THR A 50 -5.36 16.43 7.40
CA THR A 50 -4.52 15.42 6.78
C THR A 50 -3.85 16.04 5.55
N TYR A 51 -2.53 16.19 5.61
CA TYR A 51 -1.71 16.64 4.49
C TYR A 51 -1.20 15.41 3.75
N VAL A 52 -1.44 15.34 2.44
CA VAL A 52 -1.15 14.14 1.64
C VAL A 52 -0.28 14.52 0.45
N ALA A 53 0.81 13.78 0.26
CA ALA A 53 1.67 13.87 -0.91
C ALA A 53 1.02 13.24 -2.15
N PRO A 54 1.50 13.56 -3.37
CA PRO A 54 1.08 12.87 -4.58
C PRO A 54 1.33 11.35 -4.53
N ARG A 55 0.48 10.62 -5.25
CA ARG A 55 0.44 9.15 -5.33
C ARG A 55 1.68 8.58 -6.01
N LEU A 56 2.28 7.56 -5.39
CA LEU A 56 3.24 6.66 -6.02
C LEU A 56 2.54 5.34 -6.37
N TYR A 57 2.38 5.08 -7.66
CA TYR A 57 1.77 3.85 -8.16
C TYR A 57 2.83 2.87 -8.61
N LYS A 58 2.67 1.61 -8.22
CA LYS A 58 3.46 0.50 -8.74
C LYS A 58 2.62 -0.77 -8.76
N GLN A 59 2.76 -1.53 -9.83
CA GLN A 59 2.08 -2.79 -10.06
C GLN A 59 3.12 -3.89 -10.29
N GLN A 60 2.85 -5.06 -9.77
CA GLN A 60 3.68 -6.24 -10.00
C GLN A 60 2.82 -7.50 -10.10
N PHE A 61 3.12 -8.30 -11.11
CA PHE A 61 2.67 -9.68 -11.18
C PHE A 61 3.68 -10.58 -10.48
N VAL A 62 3.23 -11.40 -9.56
CA VAL A 62 4.01 -12.47 -8.96
C VAL A 62 3.59 -13.76 -9.68
N ASN A 63 4.54 -14.35 -10.41
CA ASN A 63 4.35 -15.60 -11.14
C ASN A 63 5.21 -16.70 -10.51
N ASP A 64 4.88 -17.09 -9.28
CA ASP A 64 5.53 -18.19 -8.56
C ASP A 64 4.58 -19.40 -8.53
N PRO A 65 5.08 -20.66 -8.61
CA PRO A 65 4.23 -21.85 -8.53
C PRO A 65 3.31 -21.91 -7.31
N ASP A 66 3.78 -21.40 -6.16
CA ASP A 66 3.00 -21.39 -4.93
C ASP A 66 2.22 -20.08 -4.75
N PHE A 67 2.42 -19.11 -5.64
CA PHE A 67 1.88 -17.77 -5.49
C PHE A 67 1.75 -17.05 -6.83
N HIS A 68 0.54 -17.07 -7.39
CA HIS A 68 0.24 -16.55 -8.72
C HIS A 68 -0.81 -15.44 -8.66
N GLY A 69 -0.42 -14.17 -8.83
CA GLY A 69 -1.37 -13.05 -8.75
C GLY A 69 -0.75 -11.68 -8.96
N TRP A 70 -1.60 -10.68 -9.09
CA TRP A 70 -1.26 -9.27 -9.21
C TRP A 70 -1.43 -8.55 -7.89
N LEU A 71 -0.50 -7.63 -7.62
CA LEU A 71 -0.59 -6.64 -6.57
C LEU A 71 -0.33 -5.26 -7.17
N ASP A 72 -1.31 -4.38 -7.06
CA ASP A 72 -1.17 -2.96 -7.38
C ASP A 72 -1.21 -2.16 -6.08
N LEU A 73 -0.29 -1.22 -5.98
CA LEU A 73 -0.13 -0.38 -4.81
C LEU A 73 -0.09 1.07 -5.22
N ASN A 74 -0.87 1.86 -4.49
CA ASN A 74 -0.86 3.30 -4.57
C ASN A 74 -0.53 3.86 -3.18
N LEU A 75 0.72 4.30 -2.97
CA LEU A 75 1.16 4.81 -1.69
C LEU A 75 1.29 6.33 -1.72
N GLN A 76 0.80 6.98 -0.66
CA GLN A 76 0.98 8.41 -0.42
C GLN A 76 1.51 8.60 1.00
N LEU A 77 2.59 9.37 1.16
CA LEU A 77 2.97 9.85 2.48
C LEU A 77 1.97 10.91 2.94
N ALA A 78 1.57 10.82 4.21
CA ALA A 78 0.66 11.75 4.83
C ALA A 78 1.14 12.17 6.22
N SER A 79 0.74 13.37 6.63
CA SER A 79 0.87 13.90 7.98
C SER A 79 -0.54 14.20 8.48
N THR A 80 -0.96 13.56 9.56
CA THR A 80 -2.33 13.71 10.09
C THR A 80 -2.33 13.79 11.60
N ASN A 81 -3.20 14.62 12.15
CA ASN A 81 -3.52 14.69 13.57
C ASN A 81 -4.77 13.88 13.95
N TYR A 82 -5.12 12.96 13.07
CA TYR A 82 -6.23 12.06 13.24
C TYR A 82 -5.80 10.78 14.00
N ASN A 83 -6.62 10.32 14.97
CA ASN A 83 -6.33 9.22 15.92
C ASN A 83 -5.04 9.38 16.75
N THR A 84 -4.65 10.62 17.03
CA THR A 84 -3.43 10.93 17.76
C THR A 84 -3.77 11.58 19.09
N ALA A 85 -3.13 11.14 20.16
CA ALA A 85 -3.29 11.75 21.48
C ALA A 85 -3.02 13.27 21.40
N GLY A 86 -3.95 14.07 21.93
CA GLY A 86 -3.83 15.52 21.95
C GLY A 86 -3.78 16.20 20.58
N HIS A 87 -4.26 15.56 19.50
CA HIS A 87 -4.20 16.09 18.12
C HIS A 87 -2.78 16.37 17.62
N ALA A 88 -1.77 15.64 18.11
CA ALA A 88 -0.40 15.72 17.59
C ALA A 88 -0.34 15.21 16.14
N GLN A 89 0.41 15.87 15.26
CA GLN A 89 0.61 15.36 13.90
C GLN A 89 1.43 14.06 13.95
N ALA A 90 1.09 13.09 13.09
CA ALA A 90 1.80 11.84 12.93
C ALA A 90 1.94 11.48 11.45
N TYR A 91 3.08 10.89 11.07
CA TYR A 91 3.27 10.37 9.72
C TYR A 91 2.49 9.07 9.52
N ARG A 92 1.87 8.97 8.35
CA ARG A 92 1.09 7.83 7.89
C ARG A 92 1.39 7.55 6.42
N ILE A 93 1.18 6.31 5.98
CA ILE A 93 1.02 5.99 4.56
C ILE A 93 -0.46 5.76 4.31
N VAL A 94 -1.02 6.48 3.35
CA VAL A 94 -2.33 6.14 2.77
C VAL A 94 -2.07 5.17 1.62
N ALA A 95 -2.49 3.93 1.79
CA ALA A 95 -2.27 2.85 0.84
C ALA A 95 -3.60 2.49 0.16
N GLY A 96 -3.68 2.71 -1.15
CA GLY A 96 -4.66 2.04 -2.01
C GLY A 96 -4.07 0.72 -2.48
N VAL A 97 -4.82 -0.36 -2.32
CA VAL A 97 -4.38 -1.72 -2.62
C VAL A 97 -5.37 -2.33 -3.60
N ILE A 98 -4.85 -3.03 -4.61
CA ILE A 98 -5.62 -3.94 -5.45
C ILE A 98 -4.88 -5.26 -5.46
N ALA A 99 -5.56 -6.35 -5.13
CA ALA A 99 -4.94 -7.67 -5.01
C ALA A 99 -5.83 -8.75 -5.62
N ASN A 100 -5.23 -9.72 -6.33
CA ASN A 100 -5.94 -10.87 -6.89
C ASN A 100 -5.11 -12.16 -6.87
N GLY A 101 -5.71 -13.27 -7.33
CA GLY A 101 -5.02 -14.55 -7.47
C GLY A 101 -4.46 -15.05 -6.14
N GLY A 102 -3.15 -15.26 -6.04
CA GLY A 102 -2.46 -15.72 -4.82
C GLY A 102 -2.64 -14.81 -3.60
N PHE A 103 -3.11 -13.58 -3.78
CA PHE A 103 -3.47 -12.69 -2.67
C PHE A 103 -4.92 -12.84 -2.19
N MET A 104 -5.67 -13.85 -2.64
CA MET A 104 -7.09 -14.02 -2.36
C MET A 104 -7.43 -14.11 -0.86
N ASP A 105 -6.63 -14.80 -0.05
CA ASP A 105 -6.87 -14.87 1.41
C ASP A 105 -6.63 -13.52 2.12
N ALA A 106 -6.08 -12.52 1.44
CA ALA A 106 -5.94 -11.18 2.00
C ALA A 106 -7.27 -10.46 2.16
N TRP A 107 -8.32 -10.93 1.47
CA TRP A 107 -9.61 -10.27 1.45
C TRP A 107 -10.82 -11.20 1.48
N MET A 108 -10.66 -12.50 1.22
CA MET A 108 -11.78 -13.43 1.33
C MET A 108 -12.18 -13.71 2.78
N THR A 109 -13.48 -13.88 2.98
CA THR A 109 -14.08 -14.29 4.24
C THR A 109 -14.52 -15.75 4.16
N HIS A 110 -14.06 -16.53 5.13
CA HIS A 110 -14.56 -17.88 5.40
C HIS A 110 -15.41 -17.87 6.68
N VAL A 111 -16.73 -18.01 6.53
CA VAL A 111 -17.65 -18.06 7.68
C VAL A 111 -17.95 -19.51 8.03
N PRO A 112 -17.72 -19.96 9.28
CA PRO A 112 -18.08 -21.31 9.70
C PRO A 112 -19.57 -21.59 9.47
N GLY A 113 -19.87 -22.62 8.68
CA GLY A 113 -21.24 -23.00 8.31
C GLY A 113 -21.72 -22.42 6.98
N ASP A 114 -20.95 -21.52 6.35
CA ASP A 114 -21.10 -21.20 4.94
C ASP A 114 -20.26 -22.19 4.11
N SER A 115 -20.81 -22.65 2.99
CA SER A 115 -20.16 -23.63 2.12
C SER A 115 -19.22 -22.99 1.09
N GLN A 116 -19.24 -21.66 0.98
CA GLN A 116 -18.47 -20.94 -0.03
C GLN A 116 -17.70 -19.76 0.59
N ASP A 117 -16.46 -19.61 0.15
CA ASP A 117 -15.71 -18.39 0.40
C ASP A 117 -16.36 -17.24 -0.37
N ARG A 118 -16.48 -16.09 0.29
CA ARG A 118 -17.13 -14.91 -0.30
C ARG A 118 -16.42 -13.64 0.09
N CYS A 119 -16.82 -12.57 -0.59
CA CYS A 119 -16.43 -11.23 -0.19
C CYS A 119 -16.99 -10.87 1.19
N PRO A 120 -16.25 -10.08 1.98
CA PRO A 120 -16.76 -9.55 3.24
C PRO A 120 -17.92 -8.61 2.96
N SER A 121 -18.90 -8.59 3.86
CA SER A 121 -19.89 -7.53 3.94
C SER A 121 -19.33 -6.30 4.66
N ASP A 122 -19.97 -5.15 4.51
CA ASP A 122 -19.52 -3.90 5.14
C ASP A 122 -19.43 -4.03 6.68
N ALA A 123 -20.46 -4.62 7.30
CA ALA A 123 -20.50 -4.86 8.75
C ALA A 123 -19.36 -5.75 9.25
N GLU A 124 -18.91 -6.67 8.41
CA GLU A 124 -17.82 -7.60 8.65
C GLU A 124 -16.45 -6.88 8.65
N VAL A 125 -16.26 -5.93 7.72
CA VAL A 125 -15.08 -5.05 7.66
C VAL A 125 -15.04 -4.08 8.85
N GLU A 126 -16.17 -3.44 9.17
CA GLU A 126 -16.28 -2.45 10.26
C GLU A 126 -15.96 -3.05 11.64
N HIS A 127 -16.38 -4.28 11.91
CA HIS A 127 -16.16 -4.95 13.19
C HIS A 127 -14.85 -5.76 13.24
N GLY A 128 -14.02 -5.67 12.21
CA GLY A 128 -12.68 -6.25 12.17
C GLY A 128 -12.63 -7.78 12.18
N TYR A 129 -13.68 -8.46 11.71
CA TYR A 129 -13.87 -9.90 11.90
C TYR A 129 -13.00 -10.82 11.00
N HIS A 130 -11.98 -10.31 10.30
CA HIS A 130 -11.41 -11.04 9.15
C HIS A 130 -9.88 -11.04 9.06
N GLY A 131 -9.40 -11.81 8.09
CA GLY A 131 -8.01 -11.90 7.65
C GLY A 131 -7.26 -10.56 7.56
N PHE A 132 -7.98 -9.47 7.29
CA PHE A 132 -7.45 -8.10 7.30
C PHE A 132 -6.81 -7.69 8.65
N HIS A 133 -7.36 -8.15 9.78
CA HIS A 133 -6.89 -7.82 11.13
C HIS A 133 -6.13 -8.97 11.81
N THR A 134 -6.27 -10.18 11.29
CA THR A 134 -5.66 -11.41 11.85
C THR A 134 -4.37 -11.83 11.15
N GLY A 135 -3.73 -10.93 10.39
CA GLY A 135 -2.44 -11.18 9.75
C GLY A 135 -2.52 -11.94 8.41
N ASN A 136 -3.71 -12.07 7.83
CA ASN A 136 -3.89 -12.70 6.51
C ASN A 136 -3.97 -11.68 5.35
N GLY A 137 -4.18 -10.39 5.66
CA GLY A 137 -4.22 -9.26 4.71
C GLY A 137 -2.89 -8.94 4.00
N ILE A 138 -2.87 -7.84 3.22
CA ILE A 138 -1.61 -7.26 2.75
C ILE A 138 -0.94 -6.55 3.91
N GLU A 139 0.19 -7.07 4.33
CA GLU A 139 1.05 -6.54 5.37
C GLU A 139 2.03 -5.52 4.79
N PHE A 140 2.48 -4.59 5.63
CA PHE A 140 3.42 -3.52 5.27
C PHE A 140 4.65 -3.57 6.16
N TRP A 141 5.82 -3.45 5.56
CA TRP A 141 7.08 -3.45 6.26
C TRP A 141 7.96 -2.30 5.81
N LEU A 142 8.63 -1.67 6.76
CA LEU A 142 9.79 -0.85 6.51
C LEU A 142 10.98 -1.77 6.17
N VAL A 143 11.62 -1.52 5.03
CA VAL A 143 12.85 -2.20 4.64
C VAL A 143 14.04 -1.33 5.05
N LYS A 144 14.83 -1.82 6.01
CA LYS A 144 16.05 -1.16 6.49
C LYS A 144 17.18 -1.29 5.46
N ASP A 145 18.23 -0.50 5.66
CA ASP A 145 19.41 -0.48 4.78
C ASP A 145 20.18 -1.81 4.78
N ASP A 146 20.13 -2.54 5.89
CA ASP A 146 20.67 -3.90 6.03
C ASP A 146 19.77 -5.00 5.40
N GLY A 147 18.64 -4.62 4.79
CA GLY A 147 17.67 -5.55 4.20
C GLY A 147 16.66 -6.14 5.18
N THR A 148 16.72 -5.76 6.46
CA THR A 148 15.76 -6.22 7.48
C THR A 148 14.38 -5.63 7.25
N TYR A 149 13.34 -6.46 7.45
CA TYR A 149 11.93 -6.06 7.37
C TYR A 149 11.38 -5.78 8.78
N VAL A 150 10.89 -4.58 9.02
CA VAL A 150 10.22 -4.21 10.28
C VAL A 150 8.74 -4.00 9.99
N PRO A 151 7.82 -4.74 10.63
CA PRO A 151 6.39 -4.61 10.38
C PRO A 151 5.89 -3.21 10.79
N LEU A 152 4.99 -2.67 9.99
CA LEU A 152 4.32 -1.40 10.27
C LEU A 152 2.87 -1.68 10.67
N GLY A 153 2.39 -0.96 11.69
CA GLY A 153 1.04 -1.14 12.22
C GLY A 153 -0.03 -0.45 11.38
N HIS A 154 -1.20 -1.07 11.27
CA HIS A 154 -2.40 -0.45 10.72
C HIS A 154 -2.95 0.59 11.69
N VAL A 155 -3.56 1.64 11.15
CA VAL A 155 -4.16 2.73 11.92
C VAL A 155 -5.62 2.85 11.54
N ALA A 156 -6.50 2.74 12.53
CA ALA A 156 -7.93 3.00 12.36
C ALA A 156 -8.16 4.47 12.07
N ASP A 157 -9.11 4.76 11.20
CA ASP A 157 -9.65 6.07 10.82
C ASP A 157 -10.61 6.63 11.91
N SER A 158 -11.20 7.82 11.68
CA SER A 158 -12.08 8.53 12.64
C SER A 158 -13.29 7.77 13.10
N ASN A 159 -13.73 6.80 12.31
CA ASN A 159 -14.85 5.95 12.62
C ASN A 159 -14.40 4.64 13.29
N GLY A 160 -13.10 4.45 13.50
CA GLY A 160 -12.53 3.20 14.01
C GLY A 160 -12.18 2.19 12.92
N GLU A 161 -12.31 2.55 11.65
CA GLU A 161 -12.16 1.65 10.50
C GLU A 161 -10.70 1.62 10.04
N THR A 162 -10.09 0.43 9.93
CA THR A 162 -8.72 0.33 9.39
C THR A 162 -8.67 0.16 7.87
N ILE A 163 -9.77 -0.31 7.28
CA ILE A 163 -9.97 -0.56 5.85
C ILE A 163 -11.16 0.29 5.38
N LYS A 164 -11.06 0.85 4.18
CA LYS A 164 -12.09 1.66 3.53
C LYS A 164 -12.26 1.30 2.06
N ASP A 165 -13.40 1.67 1.51
CA ASP A 165 -13.70 1.55 0.08
C ASP A 165 -13.38 0.13 -0.44
N LEU A 166 -13.72 -0.90 0.35
CA LEU A 166 -13.50 -2.28 -0.05
C LEU A 166 -14.47 -2.62 -1.17
N GLU A 167 -13.92 -2.87 -2.35
CA GLU A 167 -14.67 -3.29 -3.52
C GLU A 167 -14.11 -4.63 -4.00
N CYS A 168 -14.93 -5.65 -3.92
CA CYS A 168 -14.64 -6.93 -4.55
C CYS A 168 -14.96 -6.90 -6.04
N PHE A 169 -14.11 -7.54 -6.83
CA PHE A 169 -14.36 -7.77 -8.23
C PHE A 169 -15.42 -8.87 -8.41
N SER A 170 -16.04 -8.90 -9.59
CA SER A 170 -17.36 -9.52 -9.84
C SER A 170 -17.46 -11.03 -9.55
N ASN A 171 -16.34 -11.73 -9.36
CA ASN A 171 -16.29 -13.16 -9.10
C ASN A 171 -15.39 -13.48 -7.90
N VAL A 172 -15.72 -14.53 -7.13
CA VAL A 172 -14.81 -15.08 -6.11
C VAL A 172 -13.47 -15.44 -6.76
N GLY A 173 -12.37 -15.02 -6.14
CA GLY A 173 -11.01 -15.15 -6.68
C GLY A 173 -10.59 -14.14 -7.75
N SER A 174 -11.48 -13.27 -8.23
CA SER A 174 -11.11 -12.27 -9.24
C SER A 174 -10.29 -11.09 -8.69
N GLY A 175 -10.43 -10.80 -7.41
CA GLY A 175 -9.65 -9.79 -6.70
C GLY A 175 -10.51 -8.84 -5.87
N ALA A 176 -9.85 -7.96 -5.12
CA ALA A 176 -10.49 -6.88 -4.41
C ALA A 176 -9.57 -5.65 -4.38
N SER A 177 -10.17 -4.48 -4.20
CA SER A 177 -9.48 -3.23 -3.95
C SER A 177 -9.95 -2.57 -2.67
N TRP A 178 -9.06 -1.90 -1.95
CA TRP A 178 -9.40 -1.15 -0.74
C TRP A 178 -8.37 -0.06 -0.44
N THR A 179 -8.69 0.82 0.50
CA THR A 179 -7.78 1.82 1.04
C THR A 179 -7.54 1.57 2.53
N GLN A 180 -6.32 1.83 3.02
CA GLN A 180 -5.98 1.73 4.43
C GLN A 180 -4.88 2.72 4.84
N MET A 181 -4.74 2.94 6.14
CA MET A 181 -3.69 3.79 6.71
C MET A 181 -2.70 2.99 7.55
N ILE A 182 -1.41 3.24 7.32
CA ILE A 182 -0.31 2.57 8.00
C ILE A 182 0.51 3.59 8.79
N ALA A 183 0.84 3.28 10.05
CA ALA A 183 1.69 4.12 10.87
C ALA A 183 3.14 4.09 10.38
N VAL A 184 3.74 5.28 10.22
CA VAL A 184 5.18 5.40 9.99
C VAL A 184 5.80 6.13 11.19
N PRO A 185 6.84 5.56 11.83
CA PRO A 185 7.53 6.26 12.92
C PRO A 185 8.12 7.58 12.44
N ALA A 186 7.86 8.68 13.16
CA ALA A 186 8.34 10.01 12.76
C ALA A 186 9.87 10.06 12.64
N LYS A 187 10.58 9.42 13.58
CA LYS A 187 12.04 9.26 13.54
C LYS A 187 12.53 8.68 12.20
N VAL A 188 11.81 7.73 11.60
CA VAL A 188 12.21 7.13 10.32
C VAL A 188 12.12 8.16 9.18
N VAL A 189 11.06 8.97 9.15
CA VAL A 189 10.86 10.03 8.15
C VAL A 189 11.86 11.16 8.32
N GLU A 190 12.02 11.66 9.55
CA GLU A 190 12.94 12.75 9.87
C GLU A 190 14.40 12.36 9.61
N GLU A 191 14.84 11.17 10.04
CA GLU A 191 16.19 10.71 9.77
C GLU A 191 16.43 10.52 8.28
N ALA A 192 15.45 9.96 7.55
CA ALA A 192 15.58 9.77 6.12
C ALA A 192 15.70 11.10 5.37
N TRP A 193 14.85 12.06 5.71
CA TRP A 193 14.91 13.42 5.19
C TRP A 193 16.25 14.10 5.51
N ARG A 194 16.68 14.08 6.78
CA ARG A 194 17.93 14.71 7.24
C ARG A 194 19.16 14.10 6.55
N GLN A 195 19.14 12.79 6.32
CA GLN A 195 20.25 12.07 5.67
C GLN A 195 20.14 12.05 4.14
N ASN A 196 19.12 12.69 3.56
CA ASN A 196 18.84 12.67 2.13
C ASN A 196 18.77 11.24 1.56
N ARG A 197 18.10 10.33 2.27
CA ARG A 197 17.88 8.93 1.87
C ARG A 197 16.40 8.63 1.65
N GLY A 198 16.12 7.64 0.82
CA GLY A 198 14.75 7.18 0.59
C GLY A 198 14.22 6.30 1.72
N ILE A 199 12.91 6.13 1.77
CA ILE A 199 12.24 5.14 2.63
C ILE A 199 11.65 4.05 1.75
N ARG A 200 12.10 2.81 1.97
CA ARG A 200 11.61 1.64 1.24
C ARG A 200 10.52 0.94 2.04
N ILE A 201 9.38 0.75 1.40
CA ILE A 201 8.23 0.04 1.95
C ILE A 201 8.02 -1.20 1.09
N PHE A 202 8.01 -2.36 1.75
CA PHE A 202 7.54 -3.59 1.14
C PHE A 202 6.10 -3.80 1.57
N ALA A 203 5.23 -4.16 0.62
CA ALA A 203 3.88 -4.60 0.93
C ALA A 203 3.59 -5.91 0.21
N GLY A 204 2.95 -6.84 0.92
CA GLY A 204 2.75 -8.20 0.42
C GLY A 204 2.28 -9.14 1.52
N ARG A 205 2.60 -10.42 1.36
CA ARG A 205 2.29 -11.47 2.34
C ARG A 205 3.55 -12.23 2.73
N ALA A 206 3.61 -12.62 4.00
CA ALA A 206 4.54 -13.64 4.47
C ALA A 206 3.90 -15.04 4.31
N LEU A 207 4.64 -15.95 3.70
CA LEU A 207 4.24 -17.35 3.49
C LEU A 207 5.23 -18.25 4.22
N THR A 208 4.73 -19.29 4.86
CA THR A 208 5.58 -20.34 5.43
C THR A 208 5.78 -21.44 4.38
N ARG A 209 7.02 -21.62 3.92
CA ARG A 209 7.43 -22.76 3.11
C ARG A 209 8.05 -23.83 3.99
N TYR A 210 7.75 -25.08 3.68
CA TYR A 210 8.37 -26.24 4.32
C TYR A 210 9.28 -26.91 3.31
N GLU A 211 10.56 -27.03 3.65
CA GLU A 211 11.53 -27.76 2.84
C GLU A 211 11.94 -29.03 3.59
N SER A 212 11.86 -30.18 2.90
CA SER A 212 12.37 -31.44 3.43
C SER A 212 13.87 -31.52 3.16
N THR A 213 14.64 -31.57 4.24
CA THR A 213 16.09 -31.77 4.23
C THR A 213 16.43 -33.03 5.05
N SER A 214 17.71 -33.35 5.19
CA SER A 214 18.19 -34.38 6.11
C SER A 214 19.24 -33.78 7.03
N ASP A 215 19.20 -34.13 8.31
CA ASP A 215 20.23 -33.80 9.30
C ASP A 215 21.43 -34.77 9.25
N GLY A 216 21.47 -35.66 8.25
CA GLY A 216 22.48 -36.71 8.10
C GLY A 216 22.03 -38.10 8.57
N TYR A 217 20.93 -38.19 9.34
CA TYR A 217 20.39 -39.47 9.83
C TYR A 217 18.89 -39.62 9.59
N ASN A 218 18.12 -38.54 9.71
CA ASN A 218 16.68 -38.53 9.51
C ASN A 218 16.25 -37.46 8.51
N PRO A 219 15.11 -37.65 7.82
CA PRO A 219 14.43 -36.56 7.14
C PRO A 219 13.90 -35.55 8.16
N VAL A 220 14.15 -34.27 7.93
CA VAL A 220 13.67 -33.15 8.76
C VAL A 220 12.96 -32.15 7.86
N ALA A 221 11.82 -31.63 8.30
CA ALA A 221 11.15 -30.51 7.63
C ALA A 221 11.56 -29.19 8.30
N VAL A 222 12.12 -28.27 7.54
CA VAL A 222 12.47 -26.93 8.01
C VAL A 222 11.47 -25.93 7.46
N ALA A 223 10.90 -25.11 8.34
CA ALA A 223 10.00 -24.03 7.96
C ALA A 223 10.81 -22.75 7.69
N HIS A 224 10.58 -22.14 6.53
CA HIS A 224 11.18 -20.87 6.14
C HIS A 224 10.08 -19.86 5.79
N THR A 225 10.23 -18.61 6.24
CA THR A 225 9.33 -17.53 5.86
C THR A 225 9.79 -16.88 4.56
N VAL A 226 8.93 -16.91 3.54
CA VAL A 226 9.13 -16.24 2.26
C VAL A 226 8.15 -15.08 2.15
N ARG A 227 8.63 -13.91 1.73
CA ARG A 227 7.76 -12.74 1.48
C ARG A 227 7.52 -12.58 -0.02
N LYS A 228 6.25 -12.46 -0.41
CA LYS A 228 5.83 -12.23 -1.80
C LYS A 228 5.02 -10.93 -1.86
N GLY A 229 5.40 -10.05 -2.76
CA GLY A 229 4.85 -8.70 -2.81
C GLY A 229 5.74 -7.75 -3.59
N LEU A 230 5.63 -6.48 -3.25
CA LEU A 230 6.14 -5.38 -4.06
C LEU A 230 6.84 -4.35 -3.15
N MET A 231 7.98 -3.86 -3.61
CA MET A 231 8.74 -2.81 -2.93
C MET A 231 8.56 -1.45 -3.63
N LEU A 232 8.13 -0.45 -2.88
CA LEU A 232 8.08 0.96 -3.29
C LEU A 232 9.07 1.78 -2.48
N GLU A 233 9.55 2.88 -3.06
CA GLU A 233 10.45 3.81 -2.39
C GLU A 233 9.87 5.23 -2.43
N PHE A 234 9.76 5.85 -1.25
CA PHE A 234 9.65 7.29 -1.13
C PHE A 234 11.06 7.87 -1.24
N SER A 235 11.43 8.33 -2.44
CA SER A 235 12.76 8.87 -2.73
C SER A 235 13.12 10.09 -1.86
N PRO A 236 14.41 10.46 -1.75
CA PRO A 236 14.82 11.67 -1.03
C PRO A 236 14.09 12.95 -1.49
N ASP A 237 13.93 13.11 -2.80
CA ASP A 237 13.19 14.23 -3.41
C ASP A 237 11.71 14.22 -3.00
N TYR A 238 11.12 13.03 -2.92
CA TYR A 238 9.73 12.87 -2.46
C TYR A 238 9.57 13.28 -0.99
N LEU A 239 10.48 12.85 -0.11
CA LEU A 239 10.45 13.23 1.30
C LEU A 239 10.70 14.73 1.48
N GLY A 240 11.74 15.27 0.84
CA GLY A 240 12.05 16.70 0.90
C GLY A 240 10.94 17.58 0.33
N GLY A 241 10.29 17.13 -0.74
CA GLY A 241 9.18 17.83 -1.35
C GLY A 241 7.94 17.79 -0.47
N PHE A 242 7.68 16.67 0.21
CA PHE A 242 6.60 16.59 1.18
C PHE A 242 6.81 17.57 2.33
N GLU A 243 8.00 17.62 2.91
CA GLU A 243 8.38 18.55 3.98
C GLU A 243 8.21 20.03 3.56
N ASP A 244 8.64 20.39 2.35
CA ASP A 244 8.46 21.75 1.83
C ASP A 244 6.98 22.08 1.59
N GLY A 245 6.20 21.10 1.12
CA GLY A 245 4.75 21.21 0.99
C GLY A 245 4.04 21.42 2.33
N LEU A 246 4.46 20.71 3.39
CA LEU A 246 3.97 20.91 4.75
C LEU A 246 4.24 22.33 5.23
N LYS A 247 5.49 22.81 5.10
CA LYS A 247 5.89 24.18 5.47
C LYS A 247 5.09 25.24 4.72
N ARG A 248 4.94 25.08 3.40
CA ARG A 248 4.14 25.97 2.54
C ARG A 248 2.69 26.07 2.99
N LEU A 249 2.12 24.97 3.49
CA LEU A 249 0.74 24.90 3.98
C LEU A 249 0.61 25.27 5.48
N GLY A 250 1.71 25.68 6.13
CA GLY A 250 1.73 26.07 7.54
C GLY A 250 1.52 24.89 8.50
N ALA A 251 1.82 23.66 8.07
CA ALA A 251 1.73 22.47 8.90
C ALA A 251 3.01 22.30 9.74
N GLY A 252 2.84 21.90 11.01
CA GLY A 252 3.96 21.40 11.81
C GLY A 252 4.40 20.01 11.33
N THR A 253 5.70 19.73 11.43
CA THR A 253 6.25 18.40 11.18
C THR A 253 6.01 17.50 12.39
N PRO A 254 5.48 16.28 12.23
CA PRO A 254 5.43 15.30 13.32
C PRO A 254 6.82 15.10 13.92
N ALA A 255 6.97 15.33 15.23
CA ALA A 255 8.25 15.17 15.91
C ALA A 255 8.51 13.70 16.29
N ALA A 256 9.76 13.24 16.19
CA ALA A 256 10.19 12.03 16.89
C ALA A 256 10.05 12.21 18.41
N GLN A 257 9.25 11.35 19.04
CA GLN A 257 9.27 11.15 20.50
C GLN A 257 10.33 10.11 20.87
#